data_AF-A0A7X6VY72-F1
#
_entry.id   AF-A0A7X6VY72-F1
#
_cell.length_a   1.000
_cell.length_b   1.000
_cell.length_c   1.000
_cell.angle_alpha   90.00
_cell.angle_beta   90.00
_cell.angle_gamma   90.00
#
_symmetry.space_group_name_H-M   'P 1'
#
loop_
_entity.id
_entity.type
_entity.pdbx_description
1 polymer ?
#
loop_
_entity_poly.entity_id
_entity_poly.type
_entity_poly.pdbx_seq_one_letter_code
_entity_poly.pdbx_strand_id
1 'polypeptide(L)'
;MEKNIEFKKPVYSFLPSEQKEVNALYELALDLRWSWDHSADEVWRQLDPVLWDITHSPWAVLQTVSRDRFKELSNDPLFREKIEFLVKSRNESNQSPAWFQKHHPNSPLTGVAYFCMEFMLTEALPIYSGGLGNVAGDQMKTASDLGVPVVGIGLLYQQGYFRQKIDIDGEQQALYPYNDPGQLPISPLRQSNGEWLRLKMNLPGYPQWLRVWQAQVGRIKLYLLDSNDPANFPVHRGTTSELYGGGTELRFKQEMILGIGGWRLLEELGIEPQVCHLNEGHAALAILERARSFMEKTGQP
;
A
#
# COMPACT_ATOMS: atom_id res chain seq x y z
N MET A 1 -15.89 17.90 7.32
CA MET A 1 -16.69 16.74 6.86
C MET A 1 -15.71 15.61 6.59
N GLU A 2 -15.60 14.64 7.50
CA GLU A 2 -14.79 13.44 7.24
C GLU A 2 -15.44 12.67 6.08
N LYS A 3 -14.75 12.61 4.93
CA LYS A 3 -15.15 11.75 3.83
C LYS A 3 -14.94 10.31 4.30
N ASN A 4 -16.03 9.59 4.58
CA ASN A 4 -15.99 8.15 4.82
C ASN A 4 -15.44 7.46 3.56
N ILE A 5 -14.17 7.07 3.59
CA ILE A 5 -13.54 6.26 2.54
C ILE A 5 -14.01 4.82 2.76
N GLU A 6 -14.96 4.38 1.94
CA GLU A 6 -15.57 3.06 2.04
C GLU A 6 -14.59 1.99 1.51
N PHE A 7 -14.21 1.02 2.36
CA PHE A 7 -13.49 -0.18 1.93
C PHE A 7 -14.44 -1.04 1.08
N LYS A 8 -14.22 -1.12 -0.25
CA LYS A 8 -15.01 -2.00 -1.13
C LYS A 8 -14.16 -2.95 -1.96
N LYS A 9 -14.35 -4.23 -1.59
CA LYS A 9 -14.15 -5.53 -2.25
C LYS A 9 -13.07 -5.63 -3.34
N PRO A 10 -12.06 -6.51 -3.19
CA PRO A 10 -11.13 -6.83 -4.26
C PRO A 10 -11.86 -7.52 -5.42
N VAL A 11 -11.61 -7.03 -6.64
CA VAL A 11 -12.24 -7.52 -7.90
C VAL A 11 -11.87 -8.98 -8.21
N TYR A 12 -10.89 -9.55 -7.50
CA TYR A 12 -10.26 -10.85 -7.79
C TYR A 12 -10.61 -11.96 -6.79
N SER A 13 -11.74 -11.85 -6.07
CA SER A 13 -12.15 -12.85 -5.08
C SER A 13 -12.93 -14.02 -5.71
N PHE A 14 -12.46 -15.25 -5.50
CA PHE A 14 -13.19 -16.49 -5.83
C PHE A 14 -14.23 -16.89 -4.77
N LEU A 15 -14.14 -16.32 -3.56
CA LEU A 15 -15.05 -16.60 -2.44
C LEU A 15 -16.28 -15.67 -2.46
N PRO A 16 -17.46 -16.14 -2.04
CA PRO A 16 -18.65 -15.28 -1.99
C PRO A 16 -18.45 -14.14 -0.97
N SER A 17 -18.19 -12.92 -1.47
CA SER A 17 -17.99 -11.71 -0.65
C SER A 17 -19.22 -11.24 0.17
N GLU A 18 -20.29 -12.01 0.16
CA GLU A 18 -21.54 -11.74 0.90
C GLU A 18 -21.55 -12.40 2.29
N GLN A 19 -20.59 -13.29 2.59
CA GLN A 19 -20.42 -13.85 3.93
C GLN A 19 -19.62 -12.93 4.84
N LYS A 20 -20.09 -12.76 6.08
CA LYS A 20 -19.44 -11.93 7.12
C LYS A 20 -18.00 -12.41 7.36
N GLU A 21 -17.80 -13.72 7.40
CA GLU A 21 -16.52 -14.39 7.65
C GLU A 21 -15.51 -14.13 6.53
N VAL A 22 -15.98 -14.13 5.28
CA VAL A 22 -15.15 -13.83 4.11
C VAL A 22 -14.65 -12.38 4.16
N ASN A 23 -15.52 -11.44 4.52
CA ASN A 23 -15.13 -10.04 4.68
C ASN A 23 -14.15 -9.83 5.83
N ALA A 24 -14.35 -10.52 6.96
CA ALA A 24 -13.40 -10.52 8.08
C ALA A 24 -12.00 -11.00 7.67
N LEU A 25 -11.91 -12.08 6.89
CA LEU A 25 -10.63 -12.54 6.36
C LEU A 25 -10.02 -11.57 5.35
N TYR A 26 -10.83 -10.91 4.51
CA TYR A 26 -10.36 -9.84 3.62
C TYR A 26 -9.71 -8.70 4.40
N GLU A 27 -10.34 -8.26 5.49
CA GLU A 27 -9.80 -7.20 6.34
C GLU A 27 -8.47 -7.58 6.99
N LEU A 28 -8.35 -8.83 7.46
CA LEU A 28 -7.11 -9.33 8.07
C LEU A 28 -6.01 -9.54 7.03
N ALA A 29 -6.32 -10.06 5.85
CA ALA A 29 -5.32 -10.37 4.82
C ALA A 29 -4.77 -9.12 4.11
N LEU A 30 -5.60 -8.08 3.94
CA LEU A 30 -5.20 -6.82 3.29
C LEU A 30 -4.54 -5.81 4.24
N ASP A 31 -4.52 -6.08 5.55
CA ASP A 31 -3.79 -5.28 6.52
C ASP A 31 -2.41 -5.86 6.76
N LEU A 32 -1.37 -5.22 6.22
CA LEU A 32 0.02 -5.64 6.28
C LEU A 32 0.57 -5.79 7.71
N ARG A 33 -0.17 -5.39 8.75
CA ARG A 33 0.14 -5.68 10.16
C ARG A 33 0.47 -7.15 10.41
N TRP A 34 -0.11 -8.09 9.66
CA TRP A 34 0.23 -9.51 9.77
C TRP A 34 1.73 -9.81 9.54
N SER A 35 2.48 -8.90 8.92
CA SER A 35 3.92 -9.08 8.71
C SER A 35 4.78 -8.81 9.97
N TRP A 36 4.21 -8.27 11.05
CA TRP A 36 4.88 -8.15 12.36
C TRP A 36 3.97 -8.51 13.56
N ASP A 37 2.72 -8.88 13.31
CA ASP A 37 1.76 -9.39 14.29
C ASP A 37 1.28 -10.79 13.86
N HIS A 38 1.83 -11.82 14.50
CA HIS A 38 1.63 -13.23 14.14
C HIS A 38 0.39 -13.87 14.77
N SER A 39 -0.52 -13.07 15.34
CA SER A 39 -1.71 -13.56 16.03
C SER A 39 -2.69 -14.34 15.14
N ALA A 40 -2.65 -14.11 13.82
CA ALA A 40 -3.52 -14.71 12.82
C ALA A 40 -2.88 -15.86 12.01
N ASP A 41 -1.59 -16.15 12.18
CA ASP A 41 -0.84 -17.11 11.36
C ASP A 41 -1.50 -18.50 11.28
N GLU A 42 -2.03 -18.96 12.41
CA GLU A 42 -2.69 -20.26 12.51
C GLU A 42 -3.98 -20.33 11.67
N VAL A 43 -4.68 -19.21 11.47
CA VAL A 43 -5.87 -19.15 10.60
C VAL A 43 -5.48 -19.41 9.15
N TRP A 44 -4.38 -18.80 8.70
CA TRP A 44 -3.88 -18.96 7.34
C TRP A 44 -3.34 -20.36 7.10
N ARG A 45 -2.60 -20.92 8.07
CA ARG A 45 -2.10 -22.30 8.02
C ARG A 45 -3.22 -23.33 7.98
N GLN A 46 -4.34 -23.10 8.66
CA GLN A 46 -5.49 -24.01 8.60
C GLN A 46 -6.18 -23.99 7.23
N LEU A 47 -6.21 -22.83 6.56
CA LEU A 47 -6.79 -22.67 5.22
C LEU A 47 -5.96 -23.39 4.15
N ASP A 48 -4.65 -23.14 4.11
CA ASP A 48 -3.71 -23.83 3.23
C ASP A 48 -2.30 -23.88 3.85
N PRO A 49 -1.93 -25.00 4.50
CA PRO A 49 -0.65 -25.09 5.19
C PRO A 49 0.54 -25.07 4.23
N VAL A 50 0.40 -25.67 3.04
CA VAL A 50 1.49 -25.77 2.06
C VAL A 50 1.79 -24.40 1.48
N LEU A 51 0.75 -23.67 1.06
CA LEU A 51 0.95 -22.36 0.48
C LEU A 51 1.39 -21.33 1.53
N TRP A 52 0.89 -21.43 2.76
CA TRP A 52 1.32 -20.59 3.86
C TRP A 52 2.81 -20.74 4.15
N ASP A 53 3.31 -21.98 4.28
CA ASP A 53 4.73 -22.21 4.60
C ASP A 53 5.68 -21.77 3.47
N ILE A 54 5.20 -21.69 2.22
CA ILE A 54 5.98 -21.19 1.07
C ILE A 54 5.97 -19.66 1.00
N THR A 55 4.79 -19.05 1.17
CA THR A 55 4.58 -17.63 0.81
C THR A 55 4.51 -16.69 2.00
N HIS A 56 4.12 -17.20 3.17
CA HIS A 56 3.79 -16.41 4.36
C HIS A 56 2.83 -15.25 4.05
N SER A 57 2.00 -15.40 3.01
CA SER A 57 1.11 -14.34 2.51
C SER A 57 -0.34 -14.73 2.76
N PRO A 58 -1.03 -14.07 3.70
CA PRO A 58 -2.46 -14.28 3.92
C PRO A 58 -3.29 -14.06 2.66
N TRP A 59 -2.87 -13.07 1.86
CA TRP A 59 -3.53 -12.72 0.62
C TRP A 59 -3.42 -13.83 -0.42
N ALA A 60 -2.23 -14.42 -0.58
CA ALA A 60 -2.03 -15.54 -1.50
C ALA A 60 -2.87 -16.76 -1.08
N VAL A 61 -2.90 -17.08 0.22
CA VAL A 61 -3.75 -18.15 0.77
C VAL A 61 -5.23 -17.90 0.47
N LEU A 62 -5.72 -16.69 0.75
CA LEU A 62 -7.13 -16.36 0.59
C LEU A 62 -7.58 -16.33 -0.88
N GLN A 63 -6.68 -16.04 -1.81
CA GLN A 63 -6.97 -16.03 -3.25
C GLN A 63 -7.05 -17.43 -3.87
N THR A 64 -6.44 -18.42 -3.23
CA THR A 64 -6.27 -19.78 -3.78
C THR A 64 -7.11 -20.83 -3.05
N VAL A 65 -7.47 -20.59 -1.79
CA VAL A 65 -8.26 -21.53 -0.99
C VAL A 65 -9.57 -21.89 -1.70
N SER A 66 -9.86 -23.19 -1.75
CA SER A 66 -11.08 -23.69 -2.39
C SER A 66 -12.33 -23.33 -1.58
N ARG A 67 -13.47 -23.20 -2.27
CA ARG A 67 -14.77 -22.97 -1.62
C ARG A 67 -15.15 -24.09 -0.65
N ASP A 68 -14.81 -25.33 -0.99
CA ASP A 68 -15.12 -26.49 -0.16
C ASP A 68 -14.30 -26.48 1.13
N ARG A 69 -13.00 -26.21 1.05
CA ARG A 69 -12.13 -26.08 2.23
C ARG A 69 -12.56 -24.92 3.12
N PHE A 70 -12.88 -23.78 2.51
CA PHE A 70 -13.39 -22.63 3.25
C PHE A 70 -14.72 -22.96 3.95
N LYS A 71 -15.64 -23.66 3.28
CA LYS A 71 -16.93 -24.05 3.84
C LYS A 71 -16.78 -25.06 4.98
N GLU A 72 -15.86 -26.01 4.85
CA GLU A 72 -15.51 -26.98 5.89
C GLU A 72 -15.09 -26.25 7.17
N LEU A 73 -14.09 -25.36 7.08
CA LEU A 73 -13.59 -24.59 8.22
C LEU A 73 -14.62 -23.59 8.76
N SER A 74 -15.42 -22.98 7.89
CA SER A 74 -16.48 -22.06 8.31
C SER A 74 -17.60 -22.76 9.10
N ASN A 75 -17.74 -24.08 9.00
CA ASN A 75 -18.67 -24.84 9.84
C ASN A 75 -18.09 -25.15 11.24
N ASP A 76 -16.77 -25.04 11.43
CA ASP A 76 -16.13 -25.19 12.74
C ASP A 76 -16.40 -23.94 13.60
N PRO A 77 -17.08 -24.08 14.77
CA PRO A 77 -17.27 -22.97 15.69
C PRO A 77 -15.97 -22.34 16.17
N LEU A 78 -14.92 -23.14 16.41
CA LEU A 78 -13.64 -22.63 16.93
C LEU A 78 -12.94 -21.73 15.92
N PHE A 79 -12.98 -22.10 14.64
CA PHE A 79 -12.44 -21.29 13.55
C PHE A 79 -13.15 -19.93 13.45
N ARG A 80 -14.49 -19.93 13.52
CA ARG A 80 -15.30 -18.70 13.48
C ARG A 80 -15.05 -17.80 14.68
N GLU A 81 -15.05 -18.36 15.89
CA GLU A 81 -14.75 -17.62 17.12
C GLU A 81 -13.35 -17.02 17.09
N LYS A 82 -12.36 -17.74 16.53
CA LYS A 82 -11.00 -17.24 16.37
C LYS A 82 -10.95 -16.03 15.41
N ILE A 83 -11.62 -16.09 14.26
CA ILE A 83 -11.68 -14.96 13.31
C ILE A 83 -12.36 -13.75 13.95
N GLU A 84 -13.51 -13.96 14.60
CA GLU A 84 -14.25 -12.87 15.25
C GLU A 84 -13.43 -12.22 16.37
N PHE A 85 -12.73 -13.02 17.17
CA PHE A 85 -11.80 -12.53 18.19
C PHE A 85 -10.68 -11.69 17.58
N LEU A 86 -10.04 -12.16 16.49
CA LEU A 86 -8.94 -11.44 15.84
C LEU A 86 -9.39 -10.10 15.26
N VAL A 87 -10.52 -10.06 14.54
CA VAL A 87 -11.07 -8.82 14.00
C VAL A 87 -11.46 -7.85 15.11
N LYS A 88 -12.11 -8.35 16.17
CA LYS A 88 -12.48 -7.53 17.33
C LYS A 88 -11.24 -6.95 18.01
N SER A 89 -10.24 -7.77 18.30
CA SER A 89 -8.99 -7.35 18.94
C SER A 89 -8.24 -6.32 18.10
N ARG A 90 -8.17 -6.51 16.77
CA ARG A 90 -7.62 -5.54 15.83
C ARG A 90 -8.36 -4.21 15.88
N ASN A 91 -9.69 -4.23 15.81
CA ASN A 91 -10.51 -3.02 15.81
C ASN A 91 -10.40 -2.26 17.12
N GLU A 92 -10.44 -2.96 18.26
CA GLU A 92 -10.23 -2.39 19.59
C GLU A 92 -8.83 -1.78 19.71
N SER A 93 -7.80 -2.47 19.23
CA SER A 93 -6.44 -1.96 19.17
C SER A 93 -6.40 -0.67 18.37
N ASN A 94 -6.91 -0.66 17.13
CA ASN A 94 -6.87 0.48 16.21
C ASN A 94 -7.66 1.71 16.70
N GLN A 95 -8.76 1.51 17.45
CA GLN A 95 -9.58 2.59 18.00
C GLN A 95 -9.05 3.11 19.34
N SER A 96 -8.32 2.29 20.09
CA SER A 96 -7.76 2.70 21.38
C SER A 96 -6.63 3.72 21.21
N PRO A 97 -6.50 4.72 22.10
CA PRO A 97 -5.35 5.63 22.11
C PRO A 97 -4.03 4.85 22.18
N ALA A 98 -3.16 5.06 21.20
CA ALA A 98 -1.83 4.46 21.16
C ALA A 98 -0.85 5.25 22.03
N TRP A 99 0.44 4.89 21.97
CA TRP A 99 1.48 5.54 22.77
C TRP A 99 1.52 7.07 22.54
N PHE A 100 1.43 7.52 21.28
CA PHE A 100 1.50 8.93 20.91
C PHE A 100 0.35 9.74 21.51
N GLN A 101 -0.90 9.27 21.39
CA GLN A 101 -2.05 9.97 21.97
C GLN A 101 -1.99 10.00 23.51
N LYS A 102 -1.41 8.96 24.15
CA LYS A 102 -1.28 8.88 25.61
C LYS A 102 -0.20 9.81 26.16
N HIS A 103 0.95 9.90 25.49
CA HIS A 103 2.12 10.66 25.98
C HIS A 103 2.18 12.09 25.43
N HIS A 104 1.51 12.35 24.31
CA HIS A 104 1.46 13.66 23.66
C HIS A 104 0.01 14.10 23.35
N PRO A 105 -0.91 14.12 24.33
CA PRO A 105 -2.34 14.42 24.10
C PRO A 105 -2.61 15.84 23.56
N ASN A 106 -1.71 16.78 23.84
CA ASN A 106 -1.80 18.17 23.39
C ASN A 106 -0.85 18.46 22.20
N SER A 107 -0.35 17.42 21.52
CA SER A 107 0.52 17.62 20.37
C SER A 107 -0.21 18.40 19.28
N PRO A 108 0.37 19.46 18.72
CA PRO A 108 -0.20 20.10 17.55
C PRO A 108 -0.06 19.20 16.31
N LEU A 109 0.75 18.13 16.36
CA LEU A 109 1.00 17.26 15.22
C LEU A 109 -0.20 16.34 14.93
N THR A 110 -0.89 16.60 13.82
CA THR A 110 -2.07 15.89 13.34
C THR A 110 -1.84 15.12 12.05
N GLY A 111 -0.73 15.37 11.32
CA GLY A 111 -0.46 14.69 10.06
C GLY A 111 0.97 14.86 9.53
N VAL A 112 1.57 13.73 9.14
CA VAL A 112 2.86 13.65 8.45
C VAL A 112 2.67 12.90 7.14
N ALA A 113 3.09 13.48 6.02
CA ALA A 113 3.18 12.77 4.75
C ALA A 113 4.62 12.29 4.53
N TYR A 114 4.81 10.98 4.45
CA TYR A 114 6.10 10.33 4.23
C TYR A 114 6.23 9.89 2.78
N PHE A 115 7.03 10.61 2.01
CA PHE A 115 7.31 10.31 0.61
C PHE A 115 8.56 9.44 0.50
N CYS A 116 8.45 8.31 -0.20
CA CYS A 116 9.60 7.46 -0.49
C CYS A 116 9.43 6.75 -1.84
N MET A 117 10.56 6.50 -2.52
CA MET A 117 10.59 5.64 -3.71
C MET A 117 10.35 4.18 -3.38
N GLU A 118 10.66 3.74 -2.16
CA GLU A 118 10.58 2.33 -1.77
C GLU A 118 10.10 2.12 -0.32
N PHE A 119 9.39 1.02 -0.10
CA PHE A 119 8.91 0.61 1.23
C PHE A 119 9.04 -0.90 1.40
N MET A 120 9.93 -1.36 2.29
CA MET A 120 10.04 -2.78 2.64
C MET A 120 9.13 -3.10 3.82
N LEU A 121 7.87 -3.40 3.54
CA LEU A 121 6.90 -3.84 4.55
C LEU A 121 6.89 -5.36 4.70
N THR A 122 6.82 -6.06 3.57
CA THR A 122 6.77 -7.52 3.46
C THR A 122 7.15 -7.96 2.04
N GLU A 123 7.62 -9.18 1.88
CA GLU A 123 7.89 -9.78 0.56
C GLU A 123 6.64 -9.88 -0.33
N ALA A 124 5.45 -9.96 0.28
CA ALA A 124 4.19 -9.97 -0.46
C ALA A 124 3.87 -8.64 -1.18
N LEU A 125 4.60 -7.56 -0.86
CA LEU A 125 4.49 -6.27 -1.54
C LEU A 125 5.91 -5.79 -1.94
N PRO A 126 6.47 -6.30 -3.05
CA PRO A 126 7.86 -6.10 -3.45
C PRO A 126 8.09 -4.74 -4.13
N ILE A 127 7.94 -3.65 -3.36
CA ILE A 127 8.15 -2.26 -3.78
C ILE A 127 9.43 -1.66 -3.16
N TYR A 128 10.47 -2.48 -3.02
CA TYR A 128 11.73 -2.11 -2.39
C TYR A 128 12.94 -2.80 -3.05
N SER A 129 14.12 -2.27 -2.77
CA SER A 129 15.42 -2.73 -3.28
C SER A 129 16.43 -2.92 -2.15
N GLY A 130 16.57 -1.94 -1.25
CA GLY A 130 17.66 -1.94 -0.27
C GLY A 130 17.36 -1.27 1.08
N GLY A 131 18.42 -0.77 1.72
CA GLY A 131 18.37 -0.25 3.09
C GLY A 131 17.44 0.95 3.29
N LEU A 132 17.28 1.80 2.27
CA LEU A 132 16.35 2.94 2.33
C LEU A 132 14.89 2.44 2.43
N GLY A 133 14.52 1.42 1.65
CA GLY A 133 13.24 0.73 1.74
C GLY A 133 13.02 0.07 3.11
N ASN A 134 14.05 -0.58 3.68
CA ASN A 134 13.98 -1.17 5.04
C ASN A 134 13.68 -0.11 6.10
N VAL A 135 14.42 1.00 6.11
CA VAL A 135 14.19 2.09 7.06
C VAL A 135 12.79 2.67 6.89
N ALA A 136 12.33 2.91 5.65
CA ALA A 136 10.99 3.43 5.39
C ALA A 136 9.89 2.47 5.86
N GLY A 137 10.08 1.16 5.65
CA GLY A 137 9.17 0.12 6.13
C GLY A 137 9.09 0.07 7.66
N ASP A 138 10.24 0.02 8.34
CA ASP A 138 10.30 -0.03 9.80
C ASP A 138 9.74 1.23 10.45
N GLN A 139 9.97 2.40 9.86
CA GLN A 139 9.35 3.65 10.31
C GLN A 139 7.83 3.62 10.15
N MET A 140 7.29 3.07 9.06
CA MET A 140 5.85 2.92 8.87
C MET A 140 5.24 1.94 9.89
N LYS A 141 5.88 0.79 10.15
CA LYS A 141 5.46 -0.17 11.19
C LYS A 141 5.47 0.48 12.58
N THR A 142 6.57 1.16 12.91
CA THR A 142 6.72 1.86 14.18
C THR A 142 5.71 2.98 14.35
N ALA A 143 5.46 3.78 13.30
CA ALA A 143 4.45 4.84 13.32
C ALA A 143 3.04 4.27 13.54
N SER A 144 2.73 3.13 12.95
CA SER A 144 1.48 2.39 13.21
C SER A 144 1.36 1.98 14.68
N ASP A 145 2.38 1.32 15.24
CA ASP A 145 2.32 0.80 16.61
C ASP A 145 2.26 1.92 17.65
N LEU A 146 3.03 2.99 17.45
CA LEU A 146 3.03 4.17 18.31
C LEU A 146 1.80 5.07 18.10
N GLY A 147 1.08 4.92 16.99
CA GLY A 147 -0.05 5.75 16.58
C GLY A 147 0.34 7.17 16.20
N VAL A 148 1.52 7.37 15.63
CA VAL A 148 1.93 8.66 15.04
C VAL A 148 1.13 8.86 13.75
N PRO A 149 0.54 10.04 13.49
CA PRO A 149 -0.36 10.25 12.35
C PRO A 149 0.42 10.39 11.04
N VAL A 150 0.94 9.27 10.53
CA VAL A 150 1.72 9.20 9.28
C VAL A 150 0.85 8.64 8.15
N VAL A 151 1.03 9.18 6.94
CA VAL A 151 0.58 8.58 5.69
C VAL A 151 1.77 8.39 4.77
N GLY A 152 1.91 7.20 4.20
CA GLY A 152 2.95 6.90 3.22
C GLY A 152 2.51 7.26 1.80
N ILE A 153 3.42 7.80 1.00
CA ILE A 153 3.23 8.08 -0.43
C ILE A 153 4.38 7.45 -1.21
N GLY A 154 4.05 6.56 -2.14
CA GLY A 154 5.02 5.85 -2.97
C GLY A 154 4.50 5.51 -4.36
N LEU A 155 5.24 4.64 -5.06
CA LEU A 155 4.89 4.17 -6.40
C LEU A 155 4.61 2.66 -6.37
N LEU A 156 3.68 2.20 -7.21
CA LEU A 156 3.45 0.78 -7.41
C LEU A 156 4.28 0.28 -8.60
N TYR A 157 5.33 -0.49 -8.32
CA TYR A 157 6.20 -1.05 -9.35
C TYR A 157 5.69 -2.38 -9.90
N GLN A 158 5.57 -2.48 -11.22
CA GLN A 158 5.09 -3.70 -11.87
C GLN A 158 6.11 -4.85 -11.84
N GLN A 159 7.40 -4.60 -11.62
CA GLN A 159 8.43 -5.65 -11.54
C GLN A 159 9.27 -5.57 -10.25
N GLY A 160 9.01 -4.58 -9.39
CA GLY A 160 9.86 -4.31 -8.23
C GLY A 160 11.26 -3.89 -8.68
N TYR A 161 12.30 -4.36 -7.97
CA TYR A 161 13.69 -4.19 -8.37
C TYR A 161 14.14 -5.31 -9.32
N PHE A 162 14.62 -6.43 -8.79
CA PHE A 162 14.74 -7.70 -9.50
C PHE A 162 14.81 -8.83 -8.47
N ARG A 163 14.51 -10.07 -8.87
CA ARG A 163 14.79 -11.27 -8.08
C ARG A 163 16.10 -11.89 -8.54
N GLN A 164 17.03 -12.05 -7.61
CA GLN A 164 18.32 -12.65 -7.87
C GLN A 164 18.19 -14.18 -7.98
N LYS A 165 18.74 -14.75 -9.05
CA LYS A 165 19.00 -16.19 -9.17
C LYS A 165 20.47 -16.39 -9.48
N ILE A 166 21.14 -17.28 -8.75
CA ILE A 166 22.50 -17.70 -9.07
C ILE A 166 22.40 -18.99 -9.88
N ASP A 167 23.02 -19.02 -11.05
CA ASP A 167 23.03 -20.23 -11.89
C ASP A 167 24.13 -21.23 -11.47
N ILE A 168 24.23 -22.34 -12.21
CA ILE A 168 25.16 -23.43 -11.90
C ILE A 168 26.63 -23.02 -12.04
N ASP A 169 26.90 -21.97 -12.82
CA ASP A 169 28.25 -21.44 -13.05
C ASP A 169 28.61 -20.35 -12.03
N GLY A 170 27.69 -20.00 -11.13
CA GLY A 170 27.88 -18.96 -10.11
C GLY A 170 27.56 -17.55 -10.59
N GLU A 171 26.99 -17.41 -11.80
CA GLU A 171 26.67 -16.11 -12.38
C GLU A 171 25.30 -15.59 -11.92
N GLN A 172 25.20 -14.28 -11.76
CA GLN A 172 23.96 -13.63 -11.37
C GLN A 172 23.00 -13.49 -12.57
N GLN A 173 21.81 -14.04 -12.42
CA GLN A 173 20.67 -13.87 -13.32
C GLN A 173 19.62 -12.99 -12.65
N ALA A 174 19.24 -11.89 -13.30
CA ALA A 174 18.20 -10.99 -12.83
C ALA A 174 16.83 -11.39 -13.42
N LEU A 175 15.87 -11.70 -12.55
CA LEU A 175 14.50 -12.03 -12.94
C LEU A 175 13.56 -10.87 -12.60
N TYR A 176 12.65 -10.55 -13.52
CA TYR A 176 11.69 -9.45 -13.37
C TYR A 176 10.26 -10.00 -13.41
N PRO A 177 9.83 -10.75 -12.37
CA PRO A 177 8.47 -11.27 -12.33
C PRO A 177 7.48 -10.10 -12.28
N TYR A 178 6.39 -10.24 -13.01
CA TYR A 178 5.32 -9.25 -13.00
C TYR A 178 4.54 -9.32 -11.68
N ASN A 179 4.47 -8.20 -10.98
CA ASN A 179 3.61 -7.97 -9.83
C ASN A 179 2.22 -7.60 -10.33
N ASP A 180 1.33 -8.58 -10.45
CA ASP A 180 -0.09 -8.31 -10.71
C ASP A 180 -0.69 -7.61 -9.49
N PRO A 181 -1.17 -6.35 -9.61
CA PRO A 181 -1.78 -5.64 -8.50
C PRO A 181 -2.98 -6.38 -7.87
N GLY A 182 -3.65 -7.25 -8.62
CA GLY A 182 -4.71 -8.11 -8.10
C GLY A 182 -4.21 -9.18 -7.12
N GLN A 183 -2.95 -9.60 -7.23
CA GLN A 183 -2.29 -10.60 -6.39
C GLN A 183 -1.48 -10.00 -5.24
N LEU A 184 -1.47 -8.67 -5.11
CA LEU A 184 -0.80 -7.95 -4.03
C LEU A 184 -1.79 -7.63 -2.90
N PRO A 185 -1.34 -7.53 -1.64
CA PRO A 185 -2.17 -7.17 -0.48
C PRO A 185 -2.49 -5.66 -0.47
N ILE A 186 -3.07 -5.16 -1.55
CA ILE A 186 -3.46 -3.77 -1.78
C ILE A 186 -4.88 -3.72 -2.35
N SER A 187 -5.53 -2.56 -2.22
CA SER A 187 -6.85 -2.33 -2.79
C SER A 187 -6.87 -1.10 -3.69
N PRO A 188 -7.71 -1.06 -4.73
CA PRO A 188 -7.91 0.15 -5.50
C PRO A 188 -8.53 1.21 -4.59
N LEU A 189 -7.95 2.41 -4.53
CA LEU A 189 -8.55 3.51 -3.78
C LEU A 189 -9.73 4.06 -4.57
N ARG A 190 -10.93 3.98 -3.98
CA ARG A 190 -12.17 4.39 -4.61
C ARG A 190 -12.72 5.67 -4.00
N GLN A 191 -13.35 6.48 -4.85
CA GLN A 191 -14.15 7.62 -4.45
C GLN A 191 -15.49 7.14 -3.85
N SER A 192 -16.23 8.05 -3.22
CA SER A 192 -17.54 7.76 -2.60
C SER A 192 -18.58 7.26 -3.62
N ASN A 193 -18.44 7.64 -4.89
CA ASN A 193 -19.30 7.16 -5.98
C ASN A 193 -18.88 5.75 -6.50
N GLY A 194 -17.85 5.14 -5.91
CA GLY A 194 -17.32 3.84 -6.30
C GLY A 194 -16.32 3.86 -7.47
N GLU A 195 -16.09 5.02 -8.10
CA GLU A 195 -15.08 5.13 -9.15
C GLU A 195 -13.68 4.98 -8.58
N TRP A 196 -12.77 4.43 -9.38
CA TRP A 196 -11.36 4.41 -9.02
C TRP A 196 -10.84 5.85 -8.98
N LEU A 197 -10.20 6.24 -7.88
CA LEU A 197 -9.45 7.48 -7.81
C LEU A 197 -8.32 7.46 -8.83
N ARG A 198 -8.39 8.40 -9.77
CA ARG A 198 -7.41 8.58 -10.83
C ARG A 198 -7.00 10.04 -10.89
N LEU A 199 -5.71 10.28 -10.98
CA LEU A 199 -5.14 11.63 -11.08
C LEU A 199 -4.64 11.86 -12.51
N LYS A 200 -4.94 13.03 -13.07
CA LYS A 200 -4.38 13.46 -14.35
C LYS A 200 -3.23 14.43 -14.10
N MET A 201 -2.03 14.04 -14.52
CA MET A 201 -0.84 14.89 -14.51
C MET A 201 -0.54 15.37 -15.93
N ASN A 202 -0.40 16.68 -16.11
CA ASN A 202 0.03 17.22 -17.40
C ASN A 202 1.56 17.28 -17.41
N LEU A 203 2.19 16.30 -18.06
CA LEU A 203 3.62 16.31 -18.30
C LEU A 203 3.92 17.06 -19.61
N PRO A 204 5.14 17.58 -19.81
CA PRO A 204 5.52 18.17 -21.09
C PRO A 204 5.26 17.19 -22.25
N GLY A 205 4.41 17.58 -23.19
CA GLY A 205 4.09 16.81 -24.39
C GLY A 205 2.89 15.86 -24.28
N TYR A 206 2.54 15.34 -23.10
CA TYR A 206 1.40 14.43 -22.95
C TYR A 206 0.80 14.42 -21.53
N PRO A 207 -0.52 14.20 -21.40
CA PRO A 207 -1.13 13.90 -20.11
C PRO A 207 -0.84 12.45 -19.69
N GLN A 208 -0.53 12.27 -18.42
CA GLN A 208 -0.34 10.98 -17.76
C GLN A 208 -1.46 10.79 -16.72
N TRP A 209 -2.21 9.70 -16.83
CA TRP A 209 -3.15 9.23 -15.83
C TRP A 209 -2.44 8.34 -14.81
N LEU A 210 -2.78 8.50 -13.54
CA LEU A 210 -2.28 7.66 -12.45
C LEU A 210 -3.46 7.05 -11.72
N ARG A 211 -3.43 5.73 -11.54
CA ARG A 211 -4.36 5.03 -10.64
C ARG A 211 -3.77 5.03 -9.24
N VAL A 212 -4.64 5.09 -8.24
CA VAL A 212 -4.22 5.11 -6.85
C VAL A 212 -4.59 3.79 -6.19
N TRP A 213 -3.60 3.17 -5.57
CA TRP A 213 -3.76 1.97 -4.74
C TRP A 213 -3.52 2.32 -3.28
N GLN A 214 -4.12 1.55 -2.38
CA GLN A 214 -3.95 1.68 -0.93
C GLN A 214 -3.47 0.36 -0.35
N ALA A 215 -2.38 0.39 0.40
CA ALA A 215 -2.01 -0.66 1.34
C ALA A 215 -2.37 -0.21 2.76
N GLN A 216 -3.01 -1.09 3.53
CA GLN A 216 -3.26 -0.86 4.95
C GLN A 216 -2.05 -1.36 5.75
N VAL A 217 -1.51 -0.53 6.64
CA VAL A 217 -0.31 -0.82 7.43
C VAL A 217 -0.66 -0.60 8.91
N GLY A 218 -1.32 -1.57 9.51
CA GLY A 218 -1.87 -1.46 10.87
C GLY A 218 -2.82 -0.28 10.99
N ARG A 219 -2.41 0.79 11.68
CA ARG A 219 -3.23 2.01 11.85
C ARG A 219 -3.13 3.00 10.69
N ILE A 220 -2.05 2.92 9.91
CA ILE A 220 -1.74 3.93 8.90
C ILE A 220 -1.94 3.39 7.48
N LYS A 221 -1.93 4.30 6.52
CA LYS A 221 -2.14 3.98 5.11
C LYS A 221 -0.90 4.32 4.30
N LEU A 222 -0.58 3.46 3.34
CA LEU A 222 0.39 3.74 2.28
C LEU A 222 -0.38 3.84 0.96
N TYR A 223 -0.26 4.97 0.28
CA TYR A 223 -0.82 5.16 -1.05
C TYR A 223 0.25 4.99 -2.12
N LEU A 224 -0.10 4.24 -3.17
CA LEU A 224 0.81 3.90 -4.26
C LEU A 224 0.25 4.42 -5.59
N LEU A 225 1.02 5.24 -6.27
CA LEU A 225 0.69 5.77 -7.60
C LEU A 225 1.14 4.79 -8.68
N ASP A 226 0.24 4.50 -9.61
CA ASP A 226 0.45 3.55 -10.69
C ASP A 226 0.15 4.18 -12.05
N SER A 227 1.18 4.22 -12.92
CA SER A 227 1.06 4.75 -14.28
C SER A 227 0.47 3.76 -15.29
N ASN A 228 0.27 2.49 -14.91
CA ASN A 228 -0.27 1.43 -15.78
C ASN A 228 -1.79 1.55 -16.03
N ASP A 229 -2.25 2.75 -16.34
CA ASP A 229 -3.63 3.04 -16.66
C ASP A 229 -3.92 2.81 -18.15
N PRO A 230 -5.08 2.22 -18.52
CA PRO A 230 -5.46 2.01 -19.91
C PRO A 230 -5.57 3.31 -20.74
N ALA A 231 -5.85 4.45 -20.11
CA ALA A 231 -5.90 5.75 -20.78
C ALA A 231 -4.53 6.33 -21.13
N ASN A 232 -3.43 5.71 -20.67
CA ASN A 232 -2.08 6.09 -21.08
C ASN A 232 -1.65 5.32 -22.32
N PHE A 233 -0.86 5.97 -23.17
CA PHE A 233 -0.15 5.29 -24.24
C PHE A 233 0.79 4.21 -23.66
N PRO A 234 1.02 3.08 -24.35
CA PRO A 234 1.81 1.98 -23.83
C PRO A 234 3.18 2.38 -23.27
N VAL A 235 3.90 3.28 -23.95
CA VAL A 235 5.21 3.79 -23.50
C VAL A 235 5.16 4.53 -22.15
N HIS A 236 4.02 5.12 -21.82
CA HIS A 236 3.81 5.88 -20.59
C HIS A 236 3.26 5.03 -19.44
N ARG A 237 2.71 3.85 -19.75
CA ARG A 237 2.33 2.85 -18.73
C ARG A 237 3.54 2.27 -18.02
N GLY A 238 4.68 2.22 -18.72
CA GLY A 238 5.94 1.74 -18.18
C GLY A 238 6.66 2.72 -17.25
N THR A 239 6.07 3.88 -16.91
CA THR A 239 6.73 4.85 -16.02
C THR A 239 6.98 4.25 -14.63
N THR A 240 6.07 3.39 -14.16
CA THR A 240 6.17 2.65 -12.89
C THR A 240 6.52 1.18 -13.10
N SER A 241 7.27 0.85 -14.15
CA SER A 241 7.68 -0.54 -14.47
C SER A 241 8.57 -1.15 -13.40
N GLU A 242 9.76 -0.60 -13.23
CA GLU A 242 10.80 -1.09 -12.33
C GLU A 242 11.32 0.01 -11.39
N LEU A 243 11.73 -0.39 -10.20
CA LEU A 243 12.39 0.45 -9.21
C LEU A 243 13.86 0.63 -9.61
N TYR A 244 14.33 1.87 -9.71
CA TYR A 244 15.71 2.22 -10.07
C TYR A 244 16.22 1.68 -11.42
N GLY A 245 15.33 1.39 -12.36
CA GLY A 245 15.69 1.01 -13.72
C GLY A 245 15.37 2.07 -14.79
N GLY A 246 15.45 1.68 -16.06
CA GLY A 246 15.11 2.49 -17.25
C GLY A 246 15.83 3.83 -17.45
N GLY A 247 16.92 4.09 -16.73
CA GLY A 247 17.79 5.26 -16.93
C GLY A 247 17.26 6.59 -16.37
N THR A 248 17.98 7.68 -16.64
CA THR A 248 17.75 8.99 -16.02
C THR A 248 16.39 9.60 -16.36
N GLU A 249 15.91 9.43 -17.59
CA GLU A 249 14.61 10.00 -18.02
C GLU A 249 13.44 9.30 -17.31
N LEU A 250 13.46 7.96 -17.23
CA LEU A 250 12.45 7.21 -16.50
C LEU A 250 12.45 7.58 -15.02
N ARG A 251 13.64 7.61 -14.40
CA ARG A 251 13.79 8.01 -13.01
C ARG A 251 13.24 9.41 -12.75
N PHE A 252 13.52 10.37 -13.62
CA PHE A 252 12.98 11.72 -13.46
C PHE A 252 11.45 11.75 -13.57
N LYS A 253 10.85 10.98 -14.48
CA LYS A 253 9.38 10.83 -14.56
C LYS A 253 8.81 10.20 -13.29
N GLN A 254 9.48 9.21 -12.70
CA GLN A 254 9.09 8.62 -11.42
C GLN A 254 9.16 9.64 -10.27
N GLU A 255 10.22 10.43 -10.20
CA GLU A 255 10.39 11.51 -9.21
C GLU A 255 9.32 12.61 -9.38
N MET A 256 8.92 12.93 -10.62
CA MET A 256 7.78 13.80 -10.91
C MET A 256 6.46 13.21 -10.40
N ILE A 257 6.20 11.93 -10.68
CA ILE A 257 4.99 11.25 -10.20
C ILE A 257 4.97 11.20 -8.67
N LEU A 258 6.08 10.82 -8.03
CA LEU A 258 6.17 10.74 -6.58
C LEU A 258 5.96 12.12 -5.93
N GLY A 259 6.67 13.14 -6.41
CA GLY A 259 6.62 14.47 -5.83
C GLY A 259 5.32 15.21 -6.16
N ILE A 260 5.07 15.48 -7.44
CA ILE A 260 3.93 16.27 -7.91
C ILE A 260 2.64 15.45 -7.78
N GLY A 261 2.64 14.21 -8.28
CA GLY A 261 1.47 13.33 -8.20
C GLY A 261 1.12 12.98 -6.77
N GLY A 262 2.12 12.75 -5.93
CA GLY A 262 1.93 12.47 -4.51
C GLY A 262 1.35 13.65 -3.73
N TRP A 263 1.79 14.89 -4.00
CA TRP A 263 1.17 16.07 -3.38
C TRP A 263 -0.28 16.27 -3.84
N ARG A 264 -0.55 16.15 -5.15
CA ARG A 264 -1.92 16.23 -5.68
C ARG A 264 -2.84 15.17 -5.12
N LEU A 265 -2.31 13.97 -4.85
CA LEU A 265 -3.06 12.92 -4.17
C LEU A 265 -3.50 13.37 -2.77
N LEU A 266 -2.59 13.97 -2.00
CA LEU A 266 -2.93 14.50 -0.67
C LEU A 266 -4.05 15.54 -0.76
N GLU A 267 -3.98 16.46 -1.72
CA GLU A 267 -5.04 17.46 -1.95
C GLU A 267 -6.39 16.83 -2.29
N GLU A 268 -6.40 15.85 -3.20
CA GLU A 268 -7.60 15.14 -3.62
C GLU A 268 -8.26 14.38 -2.44
N LEU A 269 -7.43 13.80 -1.58
CA LEU A 269 -7.87 13.12 -0.36
C LEU A 269 -8.26 14.08 0.77
N GLY A 270 -7.99 15.38 0.62
CA GLY A 270 -8.20 16.36 1.69
C GLY A 270 -7.27 16.16 2.89
N ILE A 271 -6.09 15.59 2.66
CA ILE A 271 -5.06 15.38 3.69
C ILE A 271 -4.15 16.61 3.68
N GLU A 272 -4.13 17.34 4.78
CA GLU A 272 -3.28 18.53 4.95
C GLU A 272 -2.16 18.22 5.96
N PRO A 273 -1.04 17.62 5.53
CA PRO A 273 0.05 17.28 6.44
C PRO A 273 0.76 18.56 6.91
N GLN A 274 1.09 18.60 8.20
CA GLN A 274 1.92 19.67 8.75
C GLN A 274 3.39 19.46 8.40
N VAL A 275 3.82 18.20 8.35
CA VAL A 275 5.19 17.79 8.02
C VAL A 275 5.18 16.95 6.76
N CYS A 276 6.07 17.28 5.82
CA CYS A 276 6.40 16.42 4.69
C CYS A 276 7.79 15.83 4.96
N HIS A 277 7.85 14.54 5.24
CA HIS A 277 9.11 13.82 5.34
C HIS A 277 9.46 13.28 3.96
N LEU A 278 10.56 13.75 3.40
CA LEU A 278 11.06 13.31 2.10
C LEU A 278 12.22 12.36 2.34
N ASN A 279 12.06 11.09 1.97
CA ASN A 279 13.17 10.15 2.02
C ASN A 279 14.08 10.43 0.83
N GLU A 280 15.23 11.05 1.08
CA GLU A 280 16.19 11.50 0.07
C GLU A 280 15.62 12.52 -0.94
N GLY A 281 16.42 12.88 -1.95
CA GLY A 281 16.08 13.87 -2.96
C GLY A 281 14.98 13.47 -3.95
N HIS A 282 14.56 12.20 -3.97
CA HIS A 282 13.62 11.67 -4.97
C HIS A 282 12.24 12.33 -4.96
N ALA A 283 11.81 12.79 -3.79
CA ALA A 283 10.52 13.46 -3.61
C ALA A 283 10.65 14.99 -3.57
N ALA A 284 11.80 15.56 -3.96
CA ALA A 284 12.04 17.01 -3.87
C ALA A 284 10.98 17.85 -4.62
N LEU A 285 10.42 17.33 -5.71
CA LEU A 285 9.36 18.00 -6.47
C LEU A 285 8.05 18.17 -5.69
N ALA A 286 7.83 17.44 -4.59
CA ALA A 286 6.72 17.68 -3.68
C ALA A 286 6.80 19.08 -3.03
N ILE A 287 8.01 19.60 -2.80
CA ILE A 287 8.22 20.94 -2.23
C ILE A 287 7.70 22.00 -3.21
N LEU A 288 8.06 21.86 -4.48
CA LEU A 288 7.64 22.80 -5.53
C LEU A 288 6.13 22.74 -5.75
N GLU A 289 5.56 21.54 -5.78
CA GLU A 289 4.12 21.38 -5.97
C GLU A 289 3.33 21.91 -4.76
N ARG A 290 3.84 21.73 -3.53
CA ARG A 290 3.29 22.33 -2.32
C ARG A 290 3.32 23.86 -2.38
N ALA A 291 4.43 24.45 -2.80
CA ALA A 291 4.55 25.90 -2.97
C ALA A 291 3.54 26.42 -4.01
N ARG A 292 3.48 25.78 -5.19
CA ARG A 292 2.51 26.10 -6.24
C ARG A 292 1.07 26.04 -5.72
N SER A 293 0.71 24.96 -5.03
CA SER A 293 -0.61 24.77 -4.41
C SER A 293 -0.93 25.88 -3.39
N PHE A 294 0.03 26.24 -2.54
CA PHE A 294 -0.13 27.34 -1.59
C PHE A 294 -0.38 28.68 -2.30
N MET A 295 0.42 28.99 -3.32
CA MET A 295 0.27 30.22 -4.11
C MET A 295 -1.11 30.30 -4.75
N GLU A 296 -1.60 29.21 -5.34
CA GLU A 296 -2.93 29.16 -5.95
C GLU A 296 -4.06 29.33 -4.94
N LYS A 297 -3.94 28.72 -3.75
CA LYS A 297 -4.97 28.81 -2.69
C LYS A 297 -5.03 30.18 -2.03
N THR A 298 -3.89 30.87 -1.91
CA THR A 298 -3.79 32.11 -1.14
C THR A 298 -3.65 33.36 -2.01
N GLY A 299 -3.32 33.20 -3.30
CA GLY A 299 -2.95 34.30 -4.18
C GLY A 299 -1.61 34.96 -3.84
N GLN A 300 -0.82 34.37 -2.92
CA GLN A 300 0.49 34.89 -2.54
C GLN A 300 1.58 34.26 -3.42
N PRO A 301 2.52 35.05 -3.97
CA PRO A 301 3.63 34.53 -4.76
C PRO A 301 4.70 33.83 -3.90
#